data_AF-A0A950TBE5-F1
#
_entry.id   AF-A0A950TBE5-F1
#
_cell.length_a   1.000
_cell.length_b   1.000
_cell.length_c   1.000
_cell.angle_alpha   90.00
_cell.angle_beta   90.00
_cell.angle_gamma   90.00
#
_symmetry.space_group_name_H-M   'P 1'
#
loop_
_entity.id
_entity.type
_entity.pdbx_description
1 polymer ?
#
loop_
_entity_poly.entity_id
_entity_poly.type
_entity_poly.pdbx_seq_one_letter_code
_entity_poly.pdbx_strand_id
1 'polypeptide(L)'
;MAVTYEMVKSTAAELYGSCLKKIPEDTKDALRKAHDAETHDGAKKILALMLRSAQNAETTDRHVCSDAGVPVYFIKIGTGARLEGDIRKAVSDGFDHLVATIDPPILKHVTNPLTQERG
;
A
#
# COMPACT_ATOMS: atom_id res chain seq x y z
N MET A 1 15.29 -20.09 13.12
CA MET A 1 14.32 -19.21 13.79
C MET A 1 12.96 -19.42 13.14
N ALA A 2 11.89 -19.53 13.92
CA ALA A 2 10.54 -19.71 13.37
C ALA A 2 9.97 -18.38 12.86
N VAL A 3 9.14 -18.43 11.83
CA VAL A 3 8.29 -17.32 11.39
C VAL A 3 7.01 -17.37 12.21
N THR A 4 6.84 -16.42 13.12
CA THR A 4 5.71 -16.38 14.06
C THR A 4 4.54 -15.59 13.50
N TYR A 5 3.36 -15.87 14.04
CA TYR A 5 2.12 -15.14 13.79
C TYR A 5 2.30 -13.62 13.89
N GLU A 6 2.82 -13.12 15.01
CA GLU A 6 2.97 -11.68 15.24
C GLU A 6 3.93 -11.01 14.26
N MET A 7 5.00 -11.71 13.86
CA MET A 7 5.91 -11.16 12.83
C MET A 7 5.18 -11.00 11.49
N VAL A 8 4.36 -11.97 11.08
CA VAL A 8 3.61 -11.86 9.83
C VAL A 8 2.54 -10.76 9.94
N LYS A 9 1.85 -10.68 11.07
CA LYS A 9 0.81 -9.68 11.33
C LYS A 9 1.37 -8.25 11.28
N SER A 10 2.45 -7.98 12.01
CA SER A 10 3.08 -6.64 12.02
C SER A 10 3.64 -6.28 10.65
N THR A 11 4.36 -7.22 10.02
CA THR A 11 4.96 -7.01 8.69
C THR A 11 3.88 -6.73 7.64
N ALA A 12 2.77 -7.47 7.64
CA ALA A 12 1.69 -7.27 6.70
C ALA A 12 1.05 -5.87 6.83
N ALA A 13 0.83 -5.42 8.08
CA ALA A 13 0.29 -4.10 8.39
C ALA A 13 1.24 -2.98 7.96
N GLU A 14 2.53 -3.09 8.32
CA GLU A 14 3.57 -2.11 7.98
C GLU A 14 3.78 -1.99 6.47
N LEU A 15 3.84 -3.11 5.75
CA LEU A 15 4.02 -3.12 4.30
C LEU A 15 2.88 -2.38 3.61
N TYR A 16 1.62 -2.70 3.95
CA TYR A 16 0.48 -2.06 3.30
C TYR A 16 0.37 -0.59 3.68
N GLY A 17 0.58 -0.23 4.95
CA GLY A 17 0.63 1.18 5.38
C GLY A 17 1.67 1.99 4.63
N SER A 18 2.86 1.42 4.39
CA SER A 18 3.91 2.06 3.59
C SER A 18 3.50 2.24 2.13
N CYS A 19 2.89 1.23 1.51
CA CYS A 19 2.43 1.29 0.11
C CYS A 19 1.41 2.42 -0.14
N LEU A 20 0.60 2.78 0.86
CA LEU A 20 -0.38 3.86 0.72
C LEU A 20 0.25 5.26 0.73
N LYS A 21 1.43 5.41 1.34
CA LYS A 21 2.07 6.70 1.63
C LYS A 21 3.35 6.95 0.83
N LYS A 22 3.92 5.90 0.22
CA LYS A 22 5.21 5.98 -0.49
C LYS A 22 5.12 5.41 -1.90
N ILE A 23 5.73 6.10 -2.86
CA ILE A 23 5.93 5.60 -4.21
C ILE A 23 7.39 5.12 -4.36
N PRO A 24 7.63 3.95 -4.98
CA PRO A 24 8.98 3.47 -5.26
C PRO A 24 9.86 4.49 -5.99
N GLU A 25 11.16 4.55 -5.63
CA GLU A 25 12.09 5.53 -6.23
C GLU A 25 12.28 5.33 -7.73
N ASP A 26 12.29 4.08 -8.20
CA ASP A 26 12.39 3.75 -9.62
C ASP A 26 11.18 4.26 -10.42
N THR A 27 9.99 4.23 -9.82
CA THR A 27 8.77 4.80 -10.40
C THR A 27 8.84 6.32 -10.45
N LYS A 28 9.35 6.96 -9.38
CA LYS A 28 9.58 8.42 -9.37
C LYS A 28 10.64 8.83 -10.40
N ASP A 29 11.69 8.03 -10.60
CA ASP A 29 12.69 8.23 -11.65
C ASP A 29 12.09 8.10 -13.06
N ALA A 30 11.24 7.09 -13.27
CA ALA A 30 10.54 6.92 -14.54
C ALA A 30 9.63 8.12 -14.84
N LEU A 31 8.89 8.62 -13.84
CA LEU A 31 8.06 9.81 -13.96
C LEU A 31 8.89 11.07 -14.26
N ARG A 32 10.05 11.26 -13.61
CA ARG A 32 10.98 12.35 -13.91
C ARG A 32 11.46 12.31 -15.36
N LYS A 33 11.93 11.14 -15.82
CA LYS A 33 12.37 10.94 -17.21
C LYS A 33 11.25 11.23 -18.20
N ALA A 34 10.04 10.75 -17.93
CA ALA A 34 8.87 11.03 -18.76
C ALA A 34 8.53 12.53 -18.79
N HIS A 35 8.58 13.20 -17.64
CA HIS A 35 8.32 14.64 -17.54
C HIS A 35 9.33 15.46 -18.38
N ASP A 36 10.60 15.09 -18.33
CA ASP A 36 11.66 15.82 -19.01
C ASP A 36 11.63 15.62 -20.53
N ALA A 37 11.21 14.44 -20.99
CA ALA A 37 11.03 14.12 -22.40
C ALA A 37 9.70 14.59 -23.00
N GLU A 38 8.70 14.93 -22.18
CA GLU A 38 7.37 15.32 -22.65
C GLU A 38 7.37 16.70 -23.32
N THR A 39 6.69 16.77 -24.47
CA THR A 39 6.58 17.96 -25.32
C THR A 39 5.21 18.62 -25.22
N HIS A 40 4.17 17.87 -24.85
CA HIS A 40 2.82 18.39 -24.69
C HIS A 40 2.65 19.02 -23.30
N ASP A 41 2.48 20.35 -23.25
CA ASP A 41 2.40 21.14 -22.01
C ASP A 41 1.41 20.58 -20.99
N GLY A 42 0.24 20.10 -21.45
CA GLY A 42 -0.76 19.51 -20.57
C GLY A 42 -0.28 18.22 -19.89
N ALA A 43 0.39 17.35 -20.64
CA ALA A 43 0.89 16.08 -20.13
C ALA A 43 2.07 16.30 -19.17
N LYS A 44 2.94 17.25 -19.51
CA LYS A 44 4.06 17.66 -18.65
C LYS A 44 3.59 18.16 -17.29
N LYS A 45 2.54 18.99 -17.25
CA LYS A 45 1.92 19.45 -15.99
C LYS A 45 1.34 18.31 -15.16
N ILE A 46 0.75 17.30 -15.80
CA ILE A 46 0.20 16.12 -15.11
C ILE A 46 1.34 15.31 -14.47
N LEU A 47 2.43 15.06 -15.19
CA LEU A 47 3.59 14.33 -14.66
C LEU A 47 4.23 15.07 -13.47
N ALA A 48 4.34 16.40 -13.56
CA ALA A 48 4.79 17.23 -12.45
C ALA A 48 3.85 17.13 -11.22
N LEU A 49 2.54 17.10 -11.45
CA LEU A 49 1.55 16.91 -10.39
C LEU A 49 1.68 15.54 -9.71
N MET A 50 1.87 14.47 -10.49
CA MET A 50 2.07 13.12 -9.96
C MET A 50 3.32 13.04 -9.07
N LEU A 51 4.44 13.61 -9.53
CA LEU A 51 5.69 13.68 -8.74
C LEU A 51 5.48 14.46 -7.43
N ARG A 52 4.82 15.62 -7.50
CA ARG A 52 4.51 16.42 -6.31
C ARG A 52 3.57 15.69 -5.35
N SER A 53 2.57 14.97 -5.87
CA SER A 53 1.65 14.17 -5.07
C SER A 53 2.39 13.05 -4.32
N ALA A 54 3.30 12.33 -5.00
CA ALA A 54 4.13 11.31 -4.37
C ALA A 54 5.02 11.89 -3.26
N GLN A 55 5.69 13.03 -3.52
CA GLN A 55 6.55 13.67 -2.53
C GLN A 55 5.76 14.21 -1.32
N ASN A 56 4.59 14.81 -1.57
CA ASN A 56 3.74 15.33 -0.50
C ASN A 56 3.22 14.20 0.39
N ALA A 57 2.79 13.07 -0.19
CA ALA A 57 2.33 11.91 0.57
C ALA A 57 3.41 11.41 1.56
N GLU A 58 4.65 11.25 1.07
CA GLU A 58 5.78 10.80 1.89
C GLU A 58 6.18 11.80 2.97
N THR A 59 6.20 13.10 2.66
CA THR A 59 6.66 14.15 3.60
C THR A 59 5.60 14.57 4.62
N THR A 60 4.32 14.38 4.30
CA THR A 60 3.21 14.76 5.18
C THR A 60 2.54 13.57 5.85
N ASP A 61 3.07 12.36 5.63
CA ASP A 61 2.52 11.09 6.12
C ASP A 61 1.05 10.87 5.72
N ARG A 62 0.69 11.28 4.51
CA ARG A 62 -0.68 11.16 3.96
C ARG A 62 -0.74 10.13 2.85
N HIS A 63 -1.93 9.60 2.58
CA HIS A 63 -2.15 8.72 1.44
C HIS A 63 -1.91 9.45 0.11
N VAL A 64 -1.25 8.77 -0.83
CA VAL A 64 -1.04 9.27 -2.20
C VAL A 64 -2.39 9.41 -2.94
N CYS A 65 -3.33 8.48 -2.68
CA CYS A 65 -4.64 8.43 -3.30
C CYS A 65 -5.74 8.26 -2.24
N SER A 66 -6.95 8.76 -2.52
CA SER A 66 -8.14 8.47 -1.70
C SER A 66 -8.64 7.04 -1.85
N ASP A 67 -8.32 6.42 -2.99
CA ASP A 67 -8.52 4.99 -3.21
C ASP A 67 -7.30 4.22 -2.72
N ALA A 68 -7.48 3.46 -1.64
CA ALA A 68 -6.43 2.62 -1.07
C ALA A 68 -6.27 1.28 -1.80
N GLY A 69 -7.21 0.94 -2.70
CA GLY A 69 -7.25 -0.34 -3.38
C GLY A 69 -7.56 -1.51 -2.44
N VAL A 70 -7.19 -2.70 -2.90
CA VAL A 70 -7.35 -3.96 -2.16
C VAL A 70 -5.95 -4.53 -1.92
N PRO A 71 -5.55 -4.82 -0.66
CA PRO A 71 -4.24 -5.38 -0.38
C PRO A 71 -4.11 -6.79 -0.95
N VAL A 72 -3.05 -7.04 -1.73
CA VAL A 72 -2.73 -8.34 -2.30
C VAL A 72 -1.33 -8.75 -1.86
N TYR A 73 -1.22 -9.92 -1.23
CA TYR A 73 0.05 -10.46 -0.75
C TYR A 73 0.45 -11.71 -1.53
N PHE A 74 1.65 -11.68 -2.12
CA PHE A 74 2.29 -12.85 -2.71
C PHE A 74 3.33 -13.39 -1.74
N ILE A 75 3.06 -14.56 -1.16
CA ILE A 75 3.93 -15.15 -0.13
C ILE A 75 4.58 -16.41 -0.71
N LYS A 76 5.91 -16.42 -0.75
CA LYS A 76 6.71 -17.60 -1.11
C LYS A 76 7.32 -18.20 0.15
N ILE A 77 6.98 -19.46 0.43
CA ILE A 77 7.41 -20.16 1.65
C ILE A 77 8.44 -21.21 1.27
N GLY A 78 9.62 -21.14 1.89
CA GLY A 78 10.66 -22.15 1.72
C GLY A 78 10.28 -23.48 2.38
N THR A 79 10.70 -24.60 1.81
CA THR A 79 10.35 -25.94 2.32
C THR A 79 10.86 -26.23 3.74
N GLY A 80 11.94 -25.58 4.15
CA GLY A 80 12.47 -25.66 5.52
C GLY A 80 11.96 -24.56 6.46
N ALA A 81 11.02 -23.72 6.03
CA ALA A 81 10.49 -22.65 6.86
C ALA A 81 9.65 -23.24 8.01
N ARG A 82 10.05 -22.96 9.24
CA ARG A 82 9.24 -23.27 10.43
C ARG A 82 8.24 -22.13 10.65
N LEU A 83 6.95 -22.41 10.47
CA LEU A 83 5.87 -21.46 10.71
C LEU A 83 5.21 -21.75 12.07
N GLU A 84 4.93 -20.70 12.83
CA GLU A 84 4.26 -20.79 14.13
C GLU A 84 2.98 -19.96 14.11
N GLY A 85 1.84 -20.65 13.96
CA GLY A 85 0.51 -20.06 13.84
C GLY A 85 -0.01 -20.02 12.41
N ASP A 86 -1.24 -19.52 12.27
CA ASP A 86 -1.89 -19.35 10.97
C ASP A 86 -1.43 -18.04 10.32
N ILE A 87 -0.50 -18.15 9.37
CA ILE A 87 0.06 -17.00 8.64
C ILE A 87 -0.98 -16.28 7.77
N ARG A 88 -2.01 -16.98 7.28
CA ARG A 88 -3.07 -16.35 6.47
C ARG A 88 -3.92 -15.47 7.38
N LYS A 89 -4.31 -16.01 8.54
CA LYS A 89 -5.02 -15.24 9.55
C LYS A 89 -4.19 -14.05 10.04
N ALA A 90 -2.87 -14.22 10.23
CA ALA A 90 -1.99 -13.13 10.61
C ALA A 90 -2.03 -11.94 9.63
N VAL A 91 -2.06 -12.22 8.31
CA VAL A 91 -2.20 -11.18 7.28
C VAL A 91 -3.54 -10.45 7.40
N SER A 92 -4.65 -11.18 7.54
CA SER A 92 -5.99 -10.59 7.70
C SER A 92 -6.09 -9.76 8.99
N ASP A 93 -5.68 -10.31 10.12
CA ASP A 93 -5.68 -9.62 11.42
C ASP A 93 -4.71 -8.41 11.41
N GLY A 94 -3.66 -8.44 10.60
CA GLY A 94 -2.74 -7.32 10.39
C GLY A 94 -3.39 -6.18 9.61
N PHE A 95 -4.16 -6.50 8.58
CA PHE A 95 -4.98 -5.52 7.86
C PHE A 95 -6.06 -4.91 8.77
N ASP A 96 -6.78 -5.73 9.54
CA ASP A 96 -7.79 -5.24 10.51
C ASP A 96 -7.16 -4.29 11.54
N HIS A 97 -5.98 -4.65 12.06
CA HIS A 97 -5.22 -3.79 12.96
C HIS A 97 -4.83 -2.46 12.31
N LEU A 98 -4.33 -2.49 11.07
CA LEU A 98 -3.97 -1.26 10.35
C LEU A 98 -5.19 -0.38 10.13
N VAL A 99 -6.31 -0.94 9.66
CA VAL A 99 -7.56 -0.17 9.43
C VAL A 99 -8.02 0.53 10.71
N ALA A 100 -7.87 -0.12 11.87
CA ALA A 100 -8.24 0.44 13.17
C ALA A 100 -7.28 1.54 13.68
N THR A 101 -6.05 1.62 13.17
CA THR A 101 -4.97 2.44 13.77
C THR A 101 -4.33 3.44 12.82
N ILE A 102 -4.50 3.28 11.50
CA ILE A 102 -3.87 4.15 10.50
C ILE A 102 -4.48 5.55 10.50
N ASP A 103 -3.61 6.55 10.40
CA ASP A 103 -3.95 7.95 10.19
C ASP A 103 -3.22 8.46 8.93
N PRO A 104 -3.91 9.14 7.98
CA PRO A 104 -5.38 9.30 7.90
C PRO A 104 -6.12 7.96 7.73
N PRO A 105 -7.42 7.88 8.08
CA PRO A 105 -8.18 6.64 7.94
C PRO A 105 -8.36 6.24 6.46
N ILE A 106 -8.42 4.92 6.22
CA ILE A 106 -8.71 4.36 4.90
C ILE A 106 -10.23 4.39 4.65
N LEU A 107 -10.62 4.74 3.43
CA LEU A 107 -12.02 4.71 3.01
C LEU A 107 -12.45 3.27 2.67
N LYS A 108 -13.70 2.95 3.03
CA LYS A 108 -14.33 1.65 2.74
C LYS A 108 -14.78 1.58 1.29
N HIS A 109 -13.99 0.93 0.45
CA HIS A 109 -14.22 0.83 -1.00
C HIS A 109 -14.82 -0.53 -1.41
N VAL A 110 -14.76 -1.56 -0.56
CA VAL A 110 -15.25 -2.89 -0.90
C VAL A 110 -16.74 -2.96 -0.55
N THR A 111 -17.59 -3.28 -1.51
CA THR A 111 -19.04 -3.39 -1.27
C THR A 111 -19.47 -4.84 -1.34
N ASN A 112 -20.17 -5.32 -0.32
CA ASN A 112 -20.80 -6.63 -0.33
C ASN A 112 -21.89 -6.66 -1.44
N PRO A 113 -21.80 -7.58 -2.42
CA PRO A 113 -22.70 -7.57 -3.58
C PRO A 113 -24.15 -7.95 -3.25
N LEU A 114 -24.41 -8.57 -2.10
CA LEU A 114 -25.75 -8.98 -1.68
C LEU A 114 -26.37 -7.99 -0.69
N THR A 115 -25.58 -7.51 0.29
CA THR A 115 -26.08 -6.62 1.36
C THR A 115 -25.87 -5.14 1.09
N GLN A 116 -25.02 -4.78 0.12
CA GLN A 116 -24.55 -3.41 -0.16
C GLN A 116 -23.77 -2.74 1.00
N GLU A 117 -23.44 -3.50 2.03
CA GLU A 117 -22.59 -3.01 3.12
C GLU A 117 -21.17 -2.74 2.61
N ARG A 118 -20.57 -1.64 3.09
CA ARG A 118 -19.19 -1.28 2.74
C ARG A 118 -18.22 -1.77 3.80
N GLY A 119 -17.18 -2.46 3.33
CA GLY A 119 -15.98 -2.89 4.03
C GLY A 119 -14.78 -2.05 3.65
#